data_AF-A0A120EUW3-F1
#
_entry.id   AF-A0A120EUW3-F1
#
_cell.length_a   1.000
_cell.length_b   1.000
_cell.length_c   1.000
_cell.angle_alpha   90.00
_cell.angle_beta   90.00
_cell.angle_gamma   90.00
#
_symmetry.space_group_name_H-M   'P 1'
#
loop_
_entity.id
_entity.type
_entity.pdbx_description
1 polymer ?
#
loop_
_entity_poly.entity_id
_entity_poly.type
_entity_poly.pdbx_seq_one_letter_code
_entity_poly.pdbx_strand_id
1 'polypeptide(L)'
;MAESLHAQQFALALHLRDPQRHAPPADIEPRRLAVYRALFFDNIAQLLASHFPVLHATLGEETWQALLRAFCAEHRSRTPLFPRIGGEFVRFLQQRGKEAQRPWLAELAHYETVELEVQIDDAPLPPHDPHGDLLAGVPQLSPWLRLLRYRWPVQRIGPAWQPGEAPAQPTCLLARRDADGQARFAELAPLA
;
A
#
# COMPACT_ATOMS: atom_id res chain seq x y z
N MET A 1 -30.17 -25.22 -15.04
CA MET A 1 -29.18 -25.81 -14.11
C MET A 1 -28.95 -24.78 -13.02
N ALA A 2 -29.04 -25.16 -11.74
CA ALA A 2 -28.75 -24.21 -10.66
C ALA A 2 -27.29 -23.74 -10.79
N GLU A 3 -27.07 -22.43 -10.78
CA GLU A 3 -25.73 -21.87 -10.70
C GLU A 3 -25.06 -22.34 -9.39
N SER A 4 -23.77 -22.65 -9.44
CA SER A 4 -23.06 -23.04 -8.22
C SER A 4 -22.93 -21.83 -7.29
N LEU A 5 -22.90 -22.05 -5.97
CA LEU A 5 -22.69 -20.99 -4.98
C LEU A 5 -21.43 -20.16 -5.29
N HIS A 6 -20.37 -20.81 -5.79
CA HIS A 6 -19.15 -20.15 -6.22
C HIS A 6 -19.40 -19.16 -7.37
N ALA A 7 -20.17 -19.55 -8.39
CA ALA A 7 -20.52 -18.68 -9.50
C ALA A 7 -21.35 -17.47 -9.03
N GLN A 8 -22.31 -17.69 -8.12
CA GLN A 8 -23.12 -16.61 -7.54
C GLN A 8 -22.28 -15.62 -6.73
N GLN A 9 -21.39 -16.11 -5.88
CA GLN A 9 -20.47 -15.27 -5.10
C GLN A 9 -19.53 -14.48 -6.00
N PHE A 10 -19.03 -15.10 -7.08
CA PHE A 10 -18.14 -14.44 -8.03
C PHE A 10 -18.87 -13.35 -8.82
N ALA A 11 -20.10 -13.62 -9.31
CA ALA A 11 -20.93 -12.63 -9.99
C ALA A 11 -21.27 -11.44 -9.07
N LEU A 12 -21.63 -11.70 -7.81
CA LEU A 12 -21.85 -10.65 -6.83
C LEU A 12 -20.58 -9.83 -6.59
N ALA A 13 -19.43 -10.48 -6.36
CA ALA A 13 -18.17 -9.79 -6.12
C ALA A 13 -17.74 -8.92 -7.31
N LEU A 14 -17.90 -9.41 -8.54
CA LEU A 14 -17.65 -8.64 -9.76
C LEU A 14 -18.55 -7.40 -9.84
N HIS A 15 -19.85 -7.55 -9.57
CA HIS A 15 -20.79 -6.42 -9.57
C HIS A 15 -20.48 -5.38 -8.48
N LEU A 16 -20.10 -5.82 -7.27
CA LEU A 16 -19.73 -4.89 -6.19
C LEU A 16 -18.48 -4.07 -6.54
N ARG A 17 -17.52 -4.68 -7.25
CA ARG A 17 -16.25 -4.08 -7.65
C ARG A 17 -16.36 -3.16 -8.86
N ASP A 18 -17.12 -3.57 -9.87
CA ASP A 18 -17.34 -2.81 -11.11
C ASP A 18 -18.80 -2.96 -11.60
N PRO A 19 -19.74 -2.18 -11.03
CA PRO A 19 -21.16 -2.27 -11.36
C PRO A 19 -21.50 -1.77 -12.77
N GLN A 20 -20.58 -1.05 -13.42
CA GLN A 20 -20.80 -0.54 -14.78
C GLN A 20 -20.51 -1.62 -15.83
N ARG A 21 -19.56 -2.52 -15.55
CA ARG A 21 -19.20 -3.62 -16.47
C ARG A 21 -19.87 -4.95 -16.17
N HIS A 22 -20.38 -5.15 -14.94
CA HIS A 22 -21.01 -6.41 -14.54
C HIS A 22 -22.47 -6.21 -14.14
N ALA A 23 -23.35 -7.03 -14.72
CA ALA A 23 -24.77 -7.01 -14.40
C ALA A 23 -25.03 -7.38 -12.93
N PRO A 24 -26.06 -6.79 -12.29
CA PRO A 24 -26.45 -7.18 -10.95
C PRO A 24 -26.99 -8.63 -10.94
N PRO A 25 -26.76 -9.40 -9.86
CA PRO A 25 -27.41 -10.70 -9.70
C PRO A 25 -28.94 -10.57 -9.72
N ALA A 26 -29.62 -11.40 -10.51
CA ALA A 26 -31.06 -11.27 -10.78
C ALA A 26 -31.96 -11.44 -9.54
N ASP A 27 -31.53 -12.24 -8.56
CA ASP A 27 -32.33 -12.59 -7.38
C ASP A 27 -32.16 -11.60 -6.20
N ILE A 28 -31.42 -10.50 -6.39
CA ILE A 28 -31.16 -9.52 -5.34
C ILE A 28 -31.88 -8.21 -5.66
N GLU A 29 -32.68 -7.74 -4.70
CA GLU A 29 -33.35 -6.44 -4.80
C GLU A 29 -32.33 -5.30 -5.06
N PRO A 30 -32.53 -4.46 -6.09
CA PRO A 30 -31.57 -3.42 -6.47
C PRO A 30 -31.20 -2.45 -5.33
N ARG A 31 -32.17 -2.12 -4.47
CA ARG A 31 -31.96 -1.26 -3.31
C ARG A 31 -30.98 -1.86 -2.31
N ARG A 32 -31.11 -3.16 -2.00
CA ARG A 32 -30.19 -3.87 -1.09
C ARG A 32 -28.80 -3.94 -1.69
N LEU A 33 -28.71 -4.24 -2.97
CA LEU A 33 -27.44 -4.32 -3.69
C LEU A 33 -26.70 -2.98 -3.69
N ALA A 34 -27.41 -1.86 -3.85
CA ALA A 34 -26.84 -0.53 -3.77
C ALA A 34 -26.21 -0.25 -2.39
N VAL A 35 -26.86 -0.66 -1.30
CA VAL A 35 -26.32 -0.54 0.07
C VAL A 35 -25.05 -1.37 0.23
N TYR A 36 -25.05 -2.64 -0.19
CA TYR A 36 -23.86 -3.50 -0.12
C TYR A 36 -22.69 -2.94 -0.92
N ARG A 37 -22.96 -2.38 -2.10
CA ARG A 37 -21.93 -1.76 -2.94
C ARG A 37 -21.32 -0.54 -2.26
N ALA A 38 -22.14 0.33 -1.67
CA ALA A 38 -21.67 1.49 -0.92
C ALA A 38 -20.79 1.02 0.25
N LEU A 39 -21.30 0.12 1.10
CA LEU A 39 -20.56 -0.41 2.26
C LEU A 39 -19.21 -1.04 1.85
N PHE A 40 -19.19 -1.85 0.79
CA PHE A 40 -17.94 -2.45 0.31
C PHE A 40 -16.92 -1.38 -0.08
N PHE A 41 -17.33 -0.43 -0.91
CA PHE A 41 -16.44 0.60 -1.42
C PHE A 41 -15.98 1.55 -0.32
N ASP A 42 -16.90 2.01 0.54
CA ASP A 42 -16.61 2.93 1.64
C ASP A 42 -15.63 2.30 2.64
N ASN A 43 -15.77 1.01 2.95
CA ASN A 43 -14.82 0.30 3.82
C ASN A 43 -13.41 0.26 3.23
N ILE A 44 -13.27 -0.04 1.93
CA ILE A 44 -11.97 -0.04 1.25
C ILE A 44 -11.40 1.36 1.16
N ALA A 45 -12.23 2.37 0.90
CA ALA A 45 -11.82 3.76 0.80
C ALA A 45 -11.31 4.31 2.14
N GLN A 46 -12.04 4.05 3.23
CA GLN A 46 -11.63 4.44 4.58
C GLN A 46 -10.33 3.73 5.00
N LEU A 47 -10.24 2.43 4.73
CA LEU A 47 -9.03 1.65 5.00
C LEU A 47 -7.82 2.24 4.28
N LEU A 48 -7.91 2.44 2.97
CA LEU A 48 -6.78 2.93 2.19
C LEU A 48 -6.46 4.39 2.54
N ALA A 49 -7.45 5.24 2.82
CA ALA A 49 -7.20 6.62 3.22
C ALA A 49 -6.40 6.69 4.54
N SER A 50 -6.69 5.79 5.49
CA SER A 50 -5.92 5.73 6.75
C SER A 50 -4.52 5.15 6.58
N HIS A 51 -4.31 4.26 5.60
CA HIS A 51 -3.00 3.66 5.31
C HIS A 51 -2.10 4.57 4.47
N PHE A 52 -2.67 5.50 3.70
CA PHE A 52 -1.96 6.39 2.79
C PHE A 52 -2.36 7.86 3.00
N PRO A 53 -2.23 8.41 4.22
CA PRO A 53 -2.71 9.76 4.54
C PRO A 53 -2.04 10.85 3.69
N VAL A 54 -0.74 10.73 3.39
CA VAL A 54 -0.01 11.71 2.58
C VAL A 54 -0.43 11.59 1.12
N LEU A 55 -0.50 10.37 0.58
CA LEU A 55 -0.96 10.13 -0.81
C LEU A 55 -2.39 10.64 -1.01
N HIS A 56 -3.31 10.30 -0.10
CA HIS A 56 -4.72 10.72 -0.16
C HIS A 56 -4.83 12.25 -0.17
N ALA A 57 -4.15 12.92 0.76
CA ALA A 57 -4.13 14.38 0.81
C ALA A 57 -3.51 15.01 -0.45
N THR A 58 -2.47 14.39 -1.01
CA THR A 58 -1.74 14.92 -2.17
C THR A 58 -2.54 14.81 -3.47
N LEU A 59 -3.31 13.73 -3.64
CA LEU A 59 -4.13 13.51 -4.83
C LEU A 59 -5.42 14.32 -4.83
N GLY A 60 -5.94 14.64 -3.64
CA GLY A 60 -7.27 15.21 -3.48
C GLY A 60 -8.38 14.18 -3.74
N GLU A 61 -9.59 14.53 -3.30
CA GLU A 61 -10.69 13.56 -3.18
C GLU A 61 -11.12 12.95 -4.52
N GLU A 62 -11.27 13.74 -5.58
CA GLU A 62 -11.73 13.23 -6.88
C GLU A 62 -10.75 12.22 -7.48
N THR A 63 -9.47 12.57 -7.53
CA THR A 63 -8.41 11.69 -8.06
C THR A 63 -8.29 10.43 -7.22
N TRP A 64 -8.33 10.57 -5.89
CA TRP A 64 -8.27 9.44 -4.96
C TRP A 64 -9.43 8.46 -5.20
N GLN A 65 -10.66 8.97 -5.24
CA GLN A 65 -11.86 8.17 -5.50
C GLN A 65 -11.79 7.42 -6.83
N ALA A 66 -11.35 8.09 -7.90
CA ALA A 66 -11.17 7.47 -9.21
C ALA A 66 -10.11 6.36 -9.18
N LEU A 67 -8.99 6.59 -8.49
CA LEU A 67 -7.90 5.63 -8.33
C LEU A 67 -8.36 4.39 -7.55
N LEU A 68 -9.12 4.58 -6.47
CA LEU A 68 -9.69 3.50 -5.67
C LEU A 68 -10.72 2.67 -6.43
N ARG A 69 -11.59 3.31 -7.23
CA ARG A 69 -12.53 2.58 -8.10
C ARG A 69 -11.79 1.70 -9.09
N ALA A 70 -10.73 2.23 -9.72
CA ALA A 70 -9.89 1.45 -10.61
C ALA A 70 -9.19 0.28 -9.89
N PHE A 71 -8.64 0.52 -8.69
CA PHE A 71 -8.07 -0.55 -7.85
C PHE A 71 -9.10 -1.66 -7.58
N CYS A 72 -10.30 -1.30 -7.14
CA CYS A 72 -11.36 -2.27 -6.85
C CYS A 72 -11.76 -3.05 -8.10
N ALA A 73 -11.91 -2.39 -9.25
CA ALA A 73 -12.32 -3.02 -10.49
C ALA A 73 -11.24 -3.94 -11.08
N GLU A 74 -9.99 -3.48 -11.11
CA GLU A 74 -8.93 -4.07 -11.93
C GLU A 74 -7.97 -4.97 -11.12
N HIS A 75 -7.73 -4.67 -9.84
CA HIS A 75 -6.72 -5.39 -9.06
C HIS A 75 -7.31 -6.59 -8.33
N ARG A 76 -6.78 -7.79 -8.58
CA ARG A 76 -7.14 -8.99 -7.82
C ARG A 76 -6.22 -9.16 -6.62
N SER A 77 -6.66 -8.67 -5.46
CA SER A 77 -5.95 -8.83 -4.19
C SER A 77 -5.66 -10.30 -3.90
N ARG A 78 -4.42 -10.60 -3.50
CA ARG A 78 -3.94 -11.96 -3.23
C ARG A 78 -3.98 -12.35 -1.76
N THR A 79 -4.39 -11.41 -0.90
CA THR A 79 -4.46 -11.57 0.54
C THR A 79 -5.83 -11.12 1.05
N PRO A 80 -6.46 -11.87 1.96
CA PRO A 80 -7.65 -11.42 2.68
C PRO A 80 -7.31 -10.58 3.92
N LEU A 81 -6.02 -10.44 4.27
CA LEU A 81 -5.58 -9.76 5.49
C LEU A 81 -5.55 -8.24 5.30
N PHE A 82 -6.36 -7.51 6.06
CA PHE A 82 -6.47 -6.05 6.04
C PHE A 82 -5.12 -5.31 6.17
N PRO A 83 -4.21 -5.67 7.11
CA PRO A 83 -2.91 -5.02 7.22
C PRO A 83 -2.02 -5.17 5.99
N ARG A 84 -2.31 -6.15 5.11
CA ARG A 84 -1.54 -6.40 3.88
C ARG A 84 -2.19 -5.78 2.64
N ILE A 85 -3.34 -5.12 2.77
CA ILE A 85 -4.03 -4.49 1.64
C ILE A 85 -3.23 -3.29 1.10
N GLY A 86 -2.48 -2.58 1.94
CA GLY A 86 -1.58 -1.51 1.48
C GLY A 86 -0.60 -2.00 0.41
N GLY A 87 0.06 -3.15 0.65
CA GLY A 87 0.96 -3.75 -0.34
C GLY A 87 0.27 -4.21 -1.63
N GLU A 88 -1.01 -4.59 -1.57
CA GLU A 88 -1.80 -4.88 -2.79
C GLU A 88 -2.05 -3.61 -3.60
N PHE A 89 -2.37 -2.49 -2.93
CA PHE A 89 -2.54 -1.19 -3.59
C PHE A 89 -1.24 -0.70 -4.22
N VAL A 90 -0.10 -0.82 -3.52
CA VAL A 90 1.22 -0.51 -4.08
C VAL A 90 1.50 -1.34 -5.34
N ARG A 91 1.21 -2.65 -5.29
CA ARG A 91 1.39 -3.53 -6.45
C ARG A 91 0.53 -3.12 -7.64
N PHE A 92 -0.72 -2.74 -7.40
CA PHE A 92 -1.60 -2.19 -8.42
C PHE A 92 -0.99 -0.95 -9.08
N LEU A 93 -0.49 0.01 -8.30
CA LEU A 93 0.13 1.23 -8.82
C LEU A 93 1.38 0.93 -9.65
N GLN A 94 2.20 -0.02 -9.22
CA GLN A 94 3.39 -0.45 -9.97
C GLN A 94 3.04 -1.10 -11.31
N GLN A 95 1.94 -1.87 -11.36
CA GLN A 95 1.49 -2.57 -12.58
C GLN A 95 0.79 -1.64 -13.57
N ARG A 96 0.06 -0.62 -13.08
CA ARG A 96 -0.60 0.38 -13.93
C ARG A 96 0.39 1.24 -14.74
N GLY A 97 1.65 1.27 -14.31
CA GLY A 97 2.71 2.02 -14.97
C GLY A 97 2.81 3.46 -14.47
N LYS A 98 3.82 4.19 -14.98
CA LYS A 98 4.09 5.56 -14.53
C LYS A 98 3.07 6.53 -15.13
N GLU A 99 2.32 7.20 -14.26
CA GLU A 99 1.54 8.37 -14.65
C GLU A 99 2.49 9.55 -14.90
N ALA A 100 2.49 10.13 -16.10
CA ALA A 100 3.41 11.21 -16.46
C ALA A 100 3.31 12.42 -15.53
N GLN A 101 2.11 12.71 -15.00
CA GLN A 101 1.87 13.81 -14.06
C GLN A 101 2.31 13.48 -12.63
N ARG A 102 2.44 12.19 -12.28
CA ARG A 102 2.72 11.72 -10.91
C ARG A 102 3.68 10.54 -10.94
N PRO A 103 4.90 10.72 -11.47
CA PRO A 103 5.86 9.63 -11.64
C PRO A 103 6.37 9.04 -10.32
N TRP A 104 6.10 9.72 -9.19
CA TRP A 104 6.43 9.32 -7.82
C TRP A 104 5.33 8.52 -7.12
N LEU A 105 4.15 8.36 -7.73
CA LEU A 105 2.94 7.83 -7.07
C LEU A 105 3.15 6.46 -6.40
N ALA A 106 3.70 5.50 -7.13
CA ALA A 106 3.93 4.15 -6.61
C ALA A 106 5.04 4.13 -5.54
N GLU A 107 6.03 5.00 -5.64
CA GLU A 107 7.12 5.10 -4.66
C GLU A 107 6.64 5.73 -3.35
N LEU A 108 5.81 6.78 -3.42
CA LEU A 108 5.20 7.38 -2.23
C LEU A 108 4.26 6.39 -1.53
N ALA A 109 3.42 5.67 -2.29
CA ALA A 109 2.57 4.63 -1.73
C ALA A 109 3.40 3.54 -1.02
N HIS A 110 4.47 3.06 -1.66
CA HIS A 110 5.35 2.07 -1.03
C HIS A 110 5.98 2.61 0.25
N TYR A 111 6.44 3.87 0.24
CA TYR A 111 7.01 4.53 1.42
C TYR A 111 6.06 4.56 2.62
N GLU A 112 4.79 4.93 2.43
CA GLU A 112 3.80 4.92 3.51
C GLU A 112 3.47 3.49 4.00
N THR A 113 3.50 2.50 3.10
CA THR A 113 3.26 1.09 3.48
C THR A 113 4.38 0.51 4.35
N VAL A 114 5.63 0.91 4.12
CA VAL A 114 6.80 0.38 4.84
C VAL A 114 6.72 0.64 6.34
N GLU A 115 6.10 1.74 6.76
CA GLU A 115 5.89 2.04 8.18
C GLU A 115 5.16 0.90 8.88
N LEU A 116 4.00 0.49 8.34
CA LEU A 116 3.22 -0.60 8.90
C LEU A 116 3.95 -1.94 8.73
N GLU A 117 4.58 -2.19 7.58
CA GLU A 117 5.31 -3.45 7.34
C GLU A 117 6.37 -3.72 8.39
N VAL A 118 7.14 -2.69 8.77
CA VAL A 118 8.18 -2.78 9.79
C VAL A 118 7.58 -2.94 11.18
N GLN A 119 6.45 -2.28 11.47
CA GLN A 119 5.77 -2.39 12.76
C GLN A 119 5.20 -3.78 13.01
N ILE A 120 4.64 -4.43 11.98
CA ILE A 120 3.97 -5.74 12.12
C ILE A 120 4.87 -6.93 11.82
N ASP A 121 6.13 -6.72 11.42
CA ASP A 121 7.07 -7.79 11.15
C ASP A 121 7.36 -8.59 12.42
N ASP A 122 6.99 -9.88 12.40
CA ASP A 122 7.13 -10.83 13.50
C ASP A 122 8.28 -11.81 13.28
N ALA A 123 9.14 -11.57 12.28
CA ALA A 123 10.31 -12.39 12.04
C ALA A 123 11.19 -12.46 13.29
N PRO A 124 11.63 -13.67 13.69
CA PRO A 124 12.47 -13.84 14.87
C PRO A 124 13.83 -13.19 14.65
N LEU A 125 14.41 -12.66 15.73
CA LEU A 125 15.79 -12.21 15.70
C LEU A 125 16.71 -13.38 15.34
N PRO A 126 17.70 -13.18 14.45
CA PRO A 126 18.71 -14.20 14.19
C PRO A 126 19.48 -14.52 15.47
N PRO A 127 20.04 -15.74 15.61
CA PRO A 127 20.92 -16.07 16.73
C PRO A 127 22.07 -15.06 16.84
N HIS A 128 22.23 -14.46 18.01
CA HIS A 128 23.28 -13.47 18.30
C HIS A 128 23.62 -13.50 19.79
N ASP A 129 24.81 -13.02 20.13
CA ASP A 129 25.19 -12.73 21.51
C ASP A 129 24.77 -11.28 21.85
N PRO A 130 23.79 -11.06 22.74
CA PRO A 130 23.37 -9.71 23.14
C PRO A 130 24.45 -8.91 23.87
N HIS A 131 25.49 -9.59 24.38
CA HIS A 131 26.63 -9.00 25.08
C HIS A 131 27.94 -9.11 24.29
N GLY A 132 27.85 -9.52 23.02
CA GLY A 132 29.02 -9.67 22.16
C GLY A 132 29.71 -8.33 21.89
N ASP A 133 31.04 -8.38 21.76
CA ASP A 133 31.82 -7.22 21.35
C ASP A 133 31.54 -6.91 19.87
N LEU A 134 31.02 -5.71 19.60
CA LEU A 134 30.68 -5.26 18.24
C LEU A 134 31.91 -5.03 17.35
N LEU A 135 33.09 -4.80 17.92
CA LEU A 135 34.34 -4.60 17.18
C LEU A 135 35.06 -5.92 16.89
N ALA A 136 35.00 -6.87 17.83
CA ALA A 136 35.62 -8.18 17.66
C ALA A 136 34.70 -9.20 16.96
N GLY A 137 33.38 -8.97 17.01
CA GLY A 137 32.35 -9.83 16.43
C GLY A 137 31.82 -9.35 15.07
N VAL A 138 30.75 -10.00 14.62
CA VAL A 138 30.02 -9.64 13.39
C VAL A 138 28.58 -9.25 13.75
N PRO A 139 28.23 -7.95 13.73
CA PRO A 139 26.88 -7.49 14.02
C PRO A 139 25.85 -8.11 13.07
N GLN A 140 24.70 -8.51 13.61
CA GLN A 140 23.59 -9.05 12.82
C GLN A 140 22.57 -7.95 12.51
N LEU A 141 22.02 -7.97 11.31
CA LEU A 141 20.95 -7.05 10.93
C LEU A 141 19.63 -7.49 11.58
N SER A 142 18.90 -6.52 12.14
CA SER A 142 17.53 -6.76 12.59
C SER A 142 16.65 -7.10 11.39
N PRO A 143 15.78 -8.12 11.48
CA PRO A 143 14.81 -8.43 10.43
C PRO A 143 13.75 -7.34 10.27
N TRP A 144 13.57 -6.47 11.27
CA TRP A 144 12.61 -5.35 11.26
C TRP A 144 13.21 -4.07 10.68
N LEU A 145 14.12 -4.25 9.71
CA LEU A 145 14.83 -3.19 9.02
C LEU A 145 14.54 -3.29 7.53
N ARG A 146 14.38 -2.15 6.87
CA ARG A 146 14.24 -2.04 5.43
C ARG A 146 15.22 -1.00 4.91
N LEU A 147 16.08 -1.42 3.99
CA LEU A 147 16.88 -0.53 3.15
C LEU A 147 16.05 -0.21 1.91
N LEU A 148 15.74 1.07 1.73
CA LEU A 148 14.85 1.55 0.69
C LEU A 148 15.64 2.46 -0.24
N ARG A 149 15.37 2.34 -1.54
CA ARG A 149 15.95 3.22 -2.56
C ARG A 149 14.86 3.65 -3.52
N TYR A 150 14.58 4.94 -3.50
CA TYR A 150 13.57 5.59 -4.33
C TYR A 150 14.25 6.46 -5.38
N ARG A 151 13.63 6.59 -6.56
CA ARG A 151 14.06 7.61 -7.51
C ARG A 151 13.67 8.99 -7.02
N TRP A 152 12.54 9.10 -6.33
CA TRP A 152 11.99 10.36 -5.85
C TRP A 152 12.23 10.55 -4.34
N PRO A 153 12.33 11.80 -3.86
CA PRO A 153 12.44 12.09 -2.43
C PRO A 153 11.07 12.00 -1.75
N VAL A 154 10.54 10.77 -1.70
CA VAL A 154 9.19 10.43 -1.22
C VAL A 154 8.86 11.01 0.16
N GLN A 155 9.84 11.10 1.07
CA GLN A 155 9.69 11.66 2.41
C GLN A 155 9.40 13.18 2.42
N ARG A 156 9.58 13.86 1.28
CA ARG A 156 9.29 15.29 1.11
C ARG A 156 8.03 15.56 0.30
N ILE A 157 7.50 14.56 -0.40
CA ILE A 157 6.34 14.70 -1.28
C ILE A 157 5.08 14.84 -0.44
N GLY A 158 4.24 15.80 -0.78
CA GLY A 158 2.96 16.03 -0.12
C GLY A 158 2.13 17.08 -0.84
N PRO A 159 1.00 17.51 -0.26
CA PRO A 159 0.15 18.55 -0.86
C PRO A 159 0.90 19.86 -1.14
N ALA A 160 1.87 20.19 -0.30
CA ALA A 160 2.66 21.42 -0.41
C ALA A 160 3.76 21.35 -1.49
N TRP A 161 4.20 20.16 -1.89
CA TRP A 161 5.29 20.01 -2.85
C TRP A 161 5.22 18.68 -3.59
N GLN A 162 5.12 18.77 -4.92
CA GLN A 162 5.11 17.65 -5.84
C GLN A 162 6.19 17.87 -6.90
N PRO A 163 7.20 17.00 -7.01
CA PRO A 163 8.29 17.18 -7.96
C PRO A 163 7.84 16.85 -9.39
N GLY A 164 8.10 17.76 -10.33
CA GLY A 164 7.86 17.56 -11.76
C GLY A 164 9.05 16.95 -12.52
N GLU A 165 10.27 17.13 -12.00
CA GLU A 165 11.51 16.65 -12.61
C GLU A 165 12.21 15.64 -11.71
N ALA A 166 12.71 14.56 -12.32
CA ALA A 166 13.38 13.50 -11.59
C ALA A 166 14.75 14.00 -11.06
N PRO A 167 15.07 13.77 -9.77
CA PRO A 167 16.34 14.21 -9.20
C PRO A 167 17.51 13.46 -9.83
N ALA A 168 18.70 14.06 -9.80
CA ALA A 168 19.92 13.43 -10.31
C ALA A 168 20.26 12.15 -9.52
N GLN A 169 20.18 12.23 -8.20
CA GLN A 169 20.51 11.14 -7.28
C GLN A 169 19.22 10.51 -6.70
N PRO A 170 19.23 9.19 -6.45
CA PRO A 170 18.15 8.53 -5.74
C PRO A 170 18.12 8.94 -4.28
N THR A 171 16.97 8.78 -3.64
CA THR A 171 16.82 8.90 -2.20
C THR A 171 16.94 7.53 -1.56
N CYS A 172 17.91 7.38 -0.65
CA CYS A 172 18.11 6.15 0.12
C CYS A 172 17.61 6.36 1.54
N LEU A 173 16.72 5.49 2.01
CA LEU A 173 16.14 5.57 3.35
C LEU A 173 16.37 4.26 4.10
N LEU A 174 16.51 4.36 5.41
CA LEU A 174 16.49 3.26 6.36
C LEU A 174 15.20 3.36 7.16
N ALA A 175 14.33 2.37 7.04
CA ALA A 175 13.22 2.18 7.98
C ALA A 175 13.59 1.10 8.98
N ARG A 176 13.33 1.32 10.27
CA ARG A 176 13.57 0.33 11.32
C ARG A 176 12.51 0.40 12.40
N ARG A 177 12.25 -0.72 13.08
CA ARG A 177 11.48 -0.74 14.32
C ARG A 177 12.40 -0.48 15.50
N ASP A 178 12.09 0.53 16.30
CA ASP A 178 12.81 0.82 17.54
C ASP A 178 12.31 -0.09 18.68
N ALA A 179 12.98 -0.05 19.84
CA ALA A 179 12.64 -0.89 20.98
C ALA A 179 11.23 -0.61 21.56
N ASP A 180 10.67 0.57 21.29
CA ASP A 180 9.30 0.97 21.64
C ASP A 180 8.24 0.43 20.66
N GLY A 181 8.66 -0.33 19.63
CA GLY A 181 7.80 -0.87 18.60
C GLY A 181 7.44 0.10 17.48
N GLN A 182 7.91 1.36 17.54
CA GLN A 182 7.61 2.37 16.54
C GLN A 182 8.55 2.28 15.34
N ALA A 183 8.02 2.60 14.15
CA ALA A 183 8.85 2.76 12.97
C ALA A 183 9.61 4.09 13.03
N ARG A 184 10.89 4.05 12.64
CA ARG A 184 11.76 5.23 12.51
C ARG A 184 12.39 5.21 11.13
N PHE A 185 12.43 6.37 10.50
CA PHE A 185 13.05 6.58 9.19
C PHE A 185 14.29 7.47 9.31
N ALA A 186 15.34 7.12 8.59
CA ALA A 186 16.54 7.93 8.46
C ALA A 186 16.97 7.98 6.98
N GLU A 187 17.38 9.16 6.53
CA GLU A 187 17.99 9.30 5.20
C GLU A 187 19.45 8.85 5.25
N LEU A 188 19.85 8.06 4.25
CA LEU A 188 21.19 7.50 4.16
C LEU A 188 22.01 8.30 3.15
N ALA A 189 23.17 8.79 3.60
CA ALA A 189 24.19 9.32 2.71
C ALA A 189 25.10 8.17 2.24
N PRO A 190 25.55 8.16 0.96
CA PRO A 190 26.60 7.25 0.54
C PRO A 190 27.88 7.52 1.34
N LEU A 191 28.57 6.45 1.73
CA LEU A 191 29.89 6.56 2.34
C LEU A 191 30.86 7.05 1.25
N ALA A 192 31.54 8.17 1.52
CA ALA A 192 32.55 8.75 0.63
C ALA A 192 33.84 7.91 0.60
#